data_AF-A0A4Y1ZEQ4-F1
#
_entry.id   AF-A0A4Y1ZEQ4-F1
#
_cell.length_a   1.000
_cell.length_b   1.000
_cell.length_c   1.000
_cell.angle_alpha   90.00
_cell.angle_beta   90.00
_cell.angle_gamma   90.00
#
_symmetry.space_group_name_H-M   'P 1'
#
loop_
_entity.id
_entity.type
_entity.pdbx_description
1 polymer ?
#
loop_
_entity_poly.entity_id
_entity_poly.type
_entity_poly.pdbx_seq_one_letter_code
_entity_poly.pdbx_strand_id
1 'polypeptide(L)'
;MRGFTRDVDGKKLFMDHPITSIQNYIDDETLENYDAVDINVYQANLFHTKMLIKELDLQNYLFNRDVLEIPPKERLKISSNLRREMIEIYSGANIF
;
A
#
# COMPACT_ATOMS: atom_id res chain seq x y z
N MET A 1 7.28 -15.84 -0.99
CA MET A 1 8.54 -16.48 -0.53
C MET A 1 9.06 -17.44 -1.59
N ARG A 2 10.38 -17.49 -1.83
CA ARG A 2 10.98 -18.52 -2.70
C ARG A 2 11.44 -19.70 -1.83
N GLY A 3 10.85 -20.87 -2.03
CA GLY A 3 11.19 -22.09 -1.31
C GLY A 3 12.48 -22.72 -1.82
N PHE A 4 13.57 -22.62 -1.06
CA PHE A 4 14.80 -23.37 -1.30
C PHE A 4 14.84 -24.70 -0.52
N THR A 5 13.95 -24.87 0.45
CA THR A 5 13.83 -26.07 1.29
C THR A 5 12.86 -27.07 0.66
N ARG A 6 13.18 -28.37 0.77
CA ARG A 6 12.32 -29.49 0.37
C ARG A 6 12.04 -30.40 1.57
N ASP A 7 10.88 -31.03 1.60
CA ASP A 7 10.57 -32.07 2.58
C ASP A 7 11.25 -33.41 2.24
N VAL A 8 11.03 -34.41 3.09
CA VAL A 8 11.58 -35.77 2.94
C VAL A 8 11.12 -36.47 1.66
N ASP A 9 9.97 -36.08 1.11
CA ASP A 9 9.40 -36.58 -0.14
C ASP A 9 9.86 -35.74 -1.36
N GLY A 10 10.74 -34.76 -1.14
CA GLY A 10 11.31 -33.90 -2.18
C GLY A 10 10.38 -32.79 -2.66
N LYS A 11 9.24 -32.54 -2.02
CA LYS A 11 8.34 -31.43 -2.37
C LYS A 11 8.92 -30.12 -1.85
N LYS A 12 8.90 -29.08 -2.69
CA LYS A 12 9.34 -27.74 -2.29
C LYS A 12 8.37 -27.16 -1.25
N LEU A 13 8.93 -26.69 -0.14
CA LEU A 13 8.21 -25.97 0.90
C LEU A 13 8.37 -24.46 0.64
N PHE A 14 7.26 -23.78 0.34
CA PHE A 14 7.24 -22.35 0.06
C PHE A 14 6.72 -21.51 1.23
N MET A 15 5.89 -22.11 2.08
CA MET A 15 5.30 -21.53 3.27
C MET A 15 5.11 -22.67 4.28
N ASP A 16 5.37 -22.38 5.55
CA ASP A 16 5.17 -23.25 6.70
C ASP A 16 3.75 -23.11 7.30
N HIS A 17 3.01 -22.05 6.91
CA HIS A 17 1.63 -21.80 7.29
C HIS A 17 0.83 -21.15 6.15
N PRO A 18 -0.51 -21.27 6.13
CA PRO A 18 -1.33 -20.57 5.16
C PRO A 18 -1.32 -19.06 5.44
N ILE A 19 -0.92 -18.27 4.44
CA ILE A 19 -1.09 -16.82 4.47
C ILE A 19 -2.47 -16.48 3.92
N THR A 20 -3.32 -15.88 4.74
CA THR A 20 -4.64 -15.38 4.34
C THR A 20 -4.61 -13.89 4.02
N SER A 21 -3.76 -13.13 4.70
CA SER A 21 -3.58 -11.69 4.53
C SER A 21 -2.15 -11.29 4.93
N ILE A 22 -1.53 -10.37 4.19
CA ILE A 22 -0.26 -9.76 4.62
C ILE A 22 -0.51 -8.74 5.74
N GLN A 23 -1.73 -8.22 5.89
CA GLN A 23 -2.10 -7.28 6.96
C GLN A 23 -1.86 -7.88 8.35
N ASN A 24 -1.96 -9.21 8.50
CA ASN A 24 -1.65 -9.90 9.75
C ASN A 24 -0.20 -9.73 10.25
N TYR A 25 0.70 -9.20 9.42
CA TYR A 25 2.10 -8.93 9.75
C TYR A 25 2.44 -7.44 9.78
N ILE A 26 1.43 -6.58 9.68
CA ILE A 26 1.55 -5.12 9.77
C ILE A 26 0.98 -4.73 11.14
N ASP A 27 1.61 -3.75 11.80
CA ASP A 27 1.14 -3.26 13.09
C ASP A 27 -0.25 -2.61 12.95
N ASP A 28 -1.12 -2.81 13.94
CA ASP A 28 -2.50 -2.33 13.91
C ASP A 28 -2.53 -0.79 13.83
N GLU A 29 -1.65 -0.10 14.56
CA GLU A 29 -1.50 1.35 14.49
C GLU A 29 -1.14 1.83 13.08
N THR A 30 -0.33 1.04 12.35
CA THR A 30 -0.04 1.35 10.96
C THR A 30 -1.28 1.15 10.11
N LEU A 31 -1.99 0.02 10.23
CA LEU A 31 -3.21 -0.26 9.46
C LEU A 31 -4.33 0.76 9.69
N GLU A 32 -4.44 1.34 10.89
CA GLU A 32 -5.41 2.40 11.17
C GLU A 32 -5.26 3.61 10.25
N ASN A 33 -4.04 3.94 9.84
CA ASN A 33 -3.72 5.08 8.99
C ASN A 33 -3.97 4.84 7.48
N TYR A 34 -4.21 3.58 7.07
CA TYR A 34 -4.33 3.21 5.66
C TYR A 34 -5.63 2.47 5.36
N ASP A 35 -6.17 2.68 4.16
CA ASP A 35 -7.13 1.78 3.53
C ASP A 35 -6.35 0.66 2.86
N ALA A 36 -6.46 -0.56 3.40
CA ALA A 36 -5.72 -1.73 2.94
C ALA A 36 -6.64 -2.73 2.20
N VAL A 37 -6.14 -3.28 1.09
CA VAL A 37 -6.85 -4.31 0.29
C VAL A 37 -5.89 -5.42 -0.10
N ASP A 38 -6.30 -6.67 0.17
CA ASP A 38 -5.54 -7.86 -0.20
C ASP A 38 -5.88 -8.35 -1.61
N ILE A 39 -4.83 -8.77 -2.32
CA ILE A 39 -4.89 -9.39 -3.64
C ILE A 39 -4.07 -10.68 -3.57
N ASN A 40 -4.76 -11.81 -3.49
CA ASN A 40 -4.15 -13.12 -3.31
C ASN A 40 -4.41 -14.01 -4.54
N VAL A 41 -3.33 -14.46 -5.19
CA VAL A 41 -3.35 -15.42 -6.31
C VAL A 41 -2.67 -16.72 -5.84
N TYR A 42 -3.46 -17.58 -5.20
CA TYR A 42 -2.98 -18.81 -4.55
C TYR A 42 -2.25 -19.76 -5.51
N GLN A 43 -2.74 -19.92 -6.73
CA GLN A 43 -2.12 -20.79 -7.75
C GLN A 43 -0.68 -20.36 -8.08
N ALA A 44 -0.37 -19.07 -7.96
CA ALA A 44 0.94 -18.51 -8.23
C ALA A 44 1.78 -18.29 -6.95
N ASN A 45 1.26 -18.63 -5.77
CA ASN A 45 1.83 -18.25 -4.46
C ASN A 45 2.15 -16.75 -4.37
N LEU A 46 1.30 -15.92 -4.96
CA LEU A 46 1.44 -14.46 -4.98
C LEU A 46 0.41 -13.83 -4.03
N PHE A 47 0.92 -13.12 -3.03
CA PHE A 47 0.12 -12.43 -2.03
C PHE A 47 0.60 -10.98 -2.02
N HIS A 48 -0.34 -10.05 -2.05
CA HIS A 48 -0.04 -8.63 -2.08
C HIS A 48 -1.11 -7.86 -1.32
N THR A 49 -0.70 -6.87 -0.54
CA THR A 49 -1.62 -5.91 0.07
C THR A 49 -1.31 -4.54 -0.49
N LYS A 50 -2.33 -3.91 -1.07
CA LYS A 50 -2.28 -2.49 -1.44
C LYS A 50 -2.70 -1.66 -0.24
N MET A 51 -2.08 -0.51 -0.05
CA MET A 51 -2.42 0.43 1.01
C MET A 51 -2.50 1.85 0.45
N LEU A 52 -3.52 2.60 0.86
CA LEU A 52 -3.70 4.01 0.54
C LEU A 52 -3.85 4.80 1.84
N ILE A 53 -3.09 5.87 2.02
CA ILE A 53 -3.20 6.70 3.24
C ILE A 53 -4.61 7.30 3.32
N LYS A 54 -5.26 7.18 4.49
CA LYS A 54 -6.62 7.75 4.71
C LYS A 54 -6.58 9.26 4.81
N GLU A 55 -5.70 9.77 5.67
CA GLU A 55 -5.54 11.19 5.93
C GLU A 55 -4.23 11.69 5.35
N LEU A 56 -4.33 12.63 4.40
CA LEU A 56 -3.19 13.23 3.75
C LEU A 56 -2.74 14.46 4.54
N ASP A 57 -1.52 14.41 5.07
CA ASP A 57 -0.81 15.59 5.56
C ASP A 57 0.01 16.19 4.42
N LEU A 58 -0.43 17.34 3.92
CA LEU A 58 0.21 18.02 2.79
C LEU A 58 1.66 18.40 3.07
N GLN A 59 2.03 18.65 4.33
CA GLN A 59 3.39 19.05 4.70
C GLN A 59 4.42 17.98 4.32
N ASN A 60 4.05 16.70 4.36
CA ASN A 60 4.92 15.57 4.01
C ASN A 60 5.23 15.46 2.51
N TYR A 61 4.54 16.24 1.67
CA TYR A 61 4.67 16.20 0.20
C TYR A 61 5.22 17.50 -0.38
N LEU A 62 5.59 18.46 0.47
CA LEU A 62 6.18 19.73 0.06
C LEU A 62 7.68 19.74 0.33
N PHE A 63 8.46 20.27 -0.61
CA PHE A 63 9.90 20.44 -0.45
C PHE A 63 10.22 21.84 0.05
N ASN A 64 10.91 21.95 1.18
CA ASN A 64 11.47 23.20 1.72
C ASN A 64 10.49 24.38 1.76
N ARG A 65 9.19 24.10 1.94
CA ARG A 65 8.13 25.11 2.07
C ARG A 65 7.16 24.67 3.15
N ASP A 66 6.70 25.64 3.92
CA ASP A 66 5.63 25.41 4.90
C ASP A 66 4.28 25.50 4.18
N VAL A 67 3.37 24.61 4.51
CA VAL A 67 1.97 24.65 4.04
C VAL A 67 1.35 26.03 4.28
N LEU A 68 1.67 26.69 5.40
CA LEU A 68 1.11 28.00 5.76
C LEU A 68 1.55 29.14 4.83
N GLU A 69 2.69 28.99 4.15
CA GLU A 69 3.18 29.95 3.15
C GLU A 69 2.39 29.88 1.84
N ILE A 70 1.65 28.79 1.62
CA ILE A 70 0.89 28.54 0.40
C ILE A 70 -0.55 29.08 0.54
N PRO A 71 -1.03 29.92 -0.40
CA PRO A 71 -2.39 30.41 -0.39
C PRO A 71 -3.42 29.26 -0.31
N PRO A 72 -4.54 29.41 0.44
CA PRO A 72 -5.52 28.34 0.64
C PRO A 72 -6.03 27.70 -0.67
N LYS A 73 -6.26 28.52 -1.70
CA LYS A 73 -6.72 28.05 -3.02
C LYS A 73 -5.69 27.15 -3.71
N GLU A 74 -4.41 27.47 -3.57
CA GLU A 74 -3.33 26.69 -4.15
C GLU A 74 -3.09 25.40 -3.37
N ARG A 75 -3.17 25.44 -2.03
CA ARG A 75 -3.18 24.24 -1.18
C ARG A 75 -4.24 23.24 -1.61
N LEU A 76 -5.48 23.70 -1.78
CA LEU A 76 -6.59 22.85 -2.23
C LEU A 76 -6.30 22.21 -3.60
N LYS A 77 -5.74 22.99 -4.54
CA LYS A 77 -5.36 22.47 -5.86
C LYS A 77 -4.28 21.39 -5.76
N ILE A 78 -3.25 21.60 -4.95
CA ILE A 78 -2.15 20.65 -4.76
C ILE A 78 -2.69 19.37 -4.10
N SER A 79 -3.42 19.47 -3.00
CA SER A 79 -4.03 18.32 -2.33
C SER A 79 -4.96 17.53 -3.25
N SER A 80 -5.74 18.20 -4.10
CA SER A 80 -6.60 17.53 -5.07
C SER A 80 -5.80 16.77 -6.13
N ASN A 81 -4.72 17.36 -6.64
CA ASN A 81 -3.86 16.70 -7.62
C ASN A 81 -3.14 15.49 -7.01
N LEU A 82 -2.61 15.63 -5.79
CA LEU A 82 -1.97 14.52 -5.07
C LEU A 82 -2.95 13.37 -4.85
N ARG A 83 -4.15 13.65 -4.34
CA ARG A 83 -5.17 12.60 -4.14
C ARG A 83 -5.52 11.88 -5.45
N ARG A 84 -5.67 12.61 -6.55
CA ARG A 84 -5.93 12.01 -7.86
C ARG A 84 -4.82 11.03 -8.25
N GLU A 85 -3.57 11.49 -8.21
CA GLU A 85 -2.40 10.66 -8.54
C GLU A 85 -2.32 9.41 -7.65
N MET A 86 -2.53 9.57 -6.35
CA MET A 86 -2.50 8.45 -5.40
C MET A 86 -3.58 7.40 -5.70
N ILE A 87 -4.79 7.84 -6.09
CA ILE A 87 -5.88 6.94 -6.48
C ILE A 87 -5.54 6.21 -7.78
N GLU A 88 -4.95 6.89 -8.75
CA GLU A 88 -4.54 6.29 -10.03
C GLU A 88 -3.45 5.23 -9.82
N ILE A 89 -2.44 5.53 -8.99
CA ILE A 89 -1.41 4.56 -8.61
C ILE A 89 -2.02 3.37 -7.85
N TYR A 90 -2.88 3.64 -6.87
CA TYR A 90 -3.52 2.60 -6.04
C TYR A 90 -4.39 1.67 -6.88
N SER A 91 -5.19 2.23 -7.79
CA SER A 91 -6.04 1.45 -8.70
C SER A 91 -5.24 0.76 -9.81
N GLY A 92 -4.09 1.32 -10.21
CA GLY A 92 -3.31 0.86 -11.35
C GLY A 92 -3.97 1.22 -12.69
N ALA A 93 -4.79 2.27 -12.72
CA ALA A 93 -5.50 2.74 -13.91
C ALA A 93 -5.62 4.26 -13.91
N ASN A 94 -5.67 4.85 -15.11
CA ASN A 94 -6.02 6.26 -15.28
C ASN A 94 -7.54 6.39 -15.22
N ILE A 95 -8.06 6.85 -14.08
CA ILE A 95 -9.51 6.94 -13.81
C ILE A 95 -10.05 8.34 -14.15
N PHE A 96 -9.20 9.35 -14.23
CA PHE A 96 -9.58 10.76 -14.37
C PHE A 96 -9.09 11.41 -15.66
#